data_AF-A0A661G539-F1
#
_entry.id   AF-A0A661G539-F1
#
_cell.length_a   1.000
_cell.length_b   1.000
_cell.length_c   1.000
_cell.angle_alpha   90.00
_cell.angle_beta   90.00
_cell.angle_gamma   90.00
#
_symmetry.space_group_name_H-M   'P 1'
#
loop_
_entity.id
_entity.type
_entity.pdbx_description
1 polymer ?
#
loop_
_entity_poly.entity_id
_entity_poly.type
_entity_poly.pdbx_seq_one_letter_code
_entity_poly.pdbx_strand_id
1 'polypeptide(L)'
;MIRFMSKQFFKRIRPDSDIQKLRTEFEAIGAKMRPAEGVQVRHAKIAGIDCDWLVPEGCDGAPILYYLHGGAYMMGSPKTHRRMVSHIIRRAGMRALLPDYRLAPEN
;
A
#
# COMPACT_ATOMS: atom_id res chain seq x y z
N MET A 1 -12.24 -2.05 16.99
CA MET A 1 -13.01 -1.82 15.73
C MET A 1 -12.28 -2.39 14.51
N ILE A 2 -11.07 -1.92 14.17
CA ILE A 2 -10.32 -2.36 12.96
C ILE A 2 -10.07 -3.89 12.90
N ARG A 3 -9.61 -4.50 14.01
CA ARG A 3 -9.33 -5.96 14.08
C ARG A 3 -10.55 -6.86 13.86
N PHE A 4 -11.75 -6.36 14.19
CA PHE A 4 -12.99 -7.10 14.01
C PHE A 4 -13.47 -7.02 12.55
N MET A 5 -13.42 -5.81 11.96
CA MET A 5 -13.80 -5.58 10.57
C MET A 5 -12.88 -6.32 9.59
N SER A 6 -11.57 -6.31 9.83
CA SER A 6 -10.62 -7.05 8.98
C SER A 6 -10.86 -8.56 9.06
N LYS A 7 -11.11 -9.11 10.25
CA LYS A 7 -11.41 -10.54 10.44
C LYS A 7 -12.70 -10.96 9.72
N GLN A 8 -13.74 -10.11 9.73
CA GLN A 8 -14.97 -10.38 8.98
C GLN A 8 -14.78 -10.30 7.47
N PHE A 9 -13.98 -9.35 6.98
CA PHE A 9 -13.63 -9.25 5.57
C PHE A 9 -12.95 -10.53 5.06
N PHE A 10 -11.87 -10.97 5.73
CA PHE A 10 -11.13 -12.16 5.30
C PHE A 10 -11.95 -13.46 5.39
N LYS A 11 -12.88 -13.57 6.34
CA LYS A 11 -13.80 -14.72 6.44
C LYS A 11 -14.75 -14.87 5.25
N ARG A 12 -14.98 -13.80 4.48
CA ARG A 12 -15.91 -13.80 3.35
C ARG A 12 -15.24 -14.09 2.02
N ILE A 13 -13.90 -14.09 1.96
CA ILE A 13 -13.15 -14.38 0.74
C ILE A 13 -13.30 -15.87 0.42
N ARG A 14 -13.83 -16.16 -0.75
CA ARG A 14 -14.00 -17.50 -1.34
C ARG A 14 -13.39 -17.54 -2.75
N PRO A 15 -13.02 -18.72 -3.27
CA PRO A 15 -12.44 -18.84 -4.62
C PRO A 15 -13.29 -18.22 -5.75
N ASP A 16 -14.61 -18.22 -5.59
CA ASP A 16 -15.61 -17.69 -6.52
C ASP A 16 -16.01 -16.24 -6.25
N SER A 17 -15.28 -15.54 -5.37
CA SER A 17 -15.57 -14.13 -5.06
C SER A 17 -15.29 -13.22 -6.25
N ASP A 18 -16.14 -12.22 -6.43
CA ASP A 18 -15.86 -11.11 -7.36
C ASP A 18 -14.59 -10.37 -6.93
N ILE A 19 -13.53 -10.54 -7.72
CA ILE A 19 -12.21 -9.97 -7.42
C ILE A 19 -12.21 -8.44 -7.49
N GLN A 20 -12.98 -7.83 -8.38
CA GLN A 20 -13.01 -6.38 -8.52
C GLN A 20 -13.68 -5.74 -7.31
N LYS A 21 -14.73 -6.40 -6.80
CA LYS A 21 -15.35 -6.02 -5.53
C LYS A 21 -14.38 -6.16 -4.37
N LEU A 22 -13.65 -7.27 -4.27
CA LEU A 22 -12.64 -7.48 -3.22
C LEU A 22 -11.55 -6.39 -3.24
N ARG A 23 -11.05 -6.04 -4.43
CA ARG A 23 -10.05 -4.97 -4.60
C ARG A 23 -10.60 -3.62 -4.13
N THR A 24 -11.81 -3.28 -4.54
CA THR A 24 -12.46 -2.02 -4.17
C THR A 24 -12.68 -1.92 -2.66
N GLU A 25 -13.18 -2.99 -2.03
CA GLU A 25 -13.37 -3.04 -0.58
C GLU A 25 -12.05 -2.94 0.18
N PHE A 26 -10.99 -3.58 -0.33
CA PHE A 26 -9.66 -3.53 0.29
C PHE A 26 -9.01 -2.14 0.19
N GLU A 27 -9.14 -1.46 -0.96
CA GLU A 27 -8.78 -0.04 -1.14
C GLU A 27 -9.47 0.85 -0.09
N ALA A 28 -10.78 0.68 0.07
CA ALA A 28 -11.56 1.46 1.03
C ALA A 28 -11.14 1.22 2.48
N ILE A 29 -10.69 0.00 2.83
CA ILE A 29 -10.15 -0.30 4.17
C ILE A 29 -8.81 0.43 4.37
N GLY A 30 -7.87 0.32 3.43
CA GLY A 30 -6.58 0.99 3.51
C GLY A 30 -6.71 2.52 3.57
N ALA A 31 -7.72 3.07 2.91
CA ALA A 31 -8.01 4.50 2.88
C ALA A 31 -8.34 5.12 4.24
N LYS A 32 -8.81 4.32 5.21
CA LYS A 32 -9.26 4.79 6.53
C LYS A 32 -8.12 5.11 7.50
N MET A 33 -6.89 4.70 7.20
CA MET A 33 -5.74 5.04 8.05
C MET A 33 -5.31 6.49 7.82
N ARG A 34 -4.88 7.17 8.89
CA ARG A 34 -4.23 8.48 8.75
C ARG A 34 -2.75 8.28 8.38
N PRO A 35 -2.22 8.97 7.36
CA PRO A 35 -0.79 8.94 7.08
C PRO A 35 -0.01 9.61 8.21
N ALA A 36 1.30 9.37 8.27
CA ALA A 36 2.20 10.17 9.08
C ALA A 36 2.29 11.59 8.51
N GLU A 37 2.38 12.58 9.40
CA GLU A 37 2.59 13.98 9.00
C GLU A 37 3.98 14.17 8.35
N GLY A 38 4.10 15.20 7.52
CA GLY A 38 5.38 15.56 6.89
C GLY A 38 5.95 14.50 5.95
N VAL A 39 5.11 13.60 5.40
CA VAL A 39 5.51 12.62 4.38
C VAL A 39 4.88 12.98 3.05
N GLN A 40 5.71 13.34 2.08
CA GLN A 40 5.28 13.61 0.71
C GLN A 40 5.10 12.31 -0.06
N VAL A 41 4.07 12.25 -0.89
CA VAL A 41 3.89 11.21 -1.90
C VAL A 41 4.31 11.78 -3.26
N ARG A 42 5.28 11.15 -3.93
CA ARG A 42 5.69 11.53 -5.30
C ARG A 42 5.47 10.36 -6.23
N HIS A 43 4.73 10.56 -7.31
CA HIS A 43 4.51 9.53 -8.32
C HIS A 43 5.71 9.44 -9.27
N ALA A 44 6.09 8.23 -9.64
CA ALA A 44 7.14 7.97 -10.61
C ALA A 44 6.79 6.75 -11.45
N LYS A 45 7.33 6.70 -12.67
CA LYS A 45 7.34 5.48 -13.50
C LYS A 45 8.78 5.00 -13.60
N ILE A 46 9.07 3.80 -13.11
CA ILE A 46 10.41 3.22 -13.06
C ILE A 46 10.37 1.90 -13.81
N ALA A 47 11.19 1.78 -14.87
CA ALA A 47 11.19 0.60 -15.74
C ALA A 47 9.77 0.22 -16.27
N GLY A 48 8.94 1.23 -16.54
CA GLY A 48 7.56 1.06 -17.01
C GLY A 48 6.51 0.83 -15.90
N ILE A 49 6.93 0.55 -14.67
CA ILE A 49 6.05 0.28 -13.52
C ILE A 49 5.72 1.59 -12.81
N ASP A 50 4.44 1.81 -12.51
CA ASP A 50 4.01 2.96 -11.70
C ASP A 50 4.38 2.73 -10.23
N CYS A 51 4.91 3.77 -9.59
CA CYS A 51 5.44 3.71 -8.24
C CYS A 51 5.07 4.96 -7.44
N ASP A 52 4.84 4.77 -6.13
CA ASP A 52 4.79 5.85 -5.15
C ASP A 52 6.13 5.93 -4.40
N TRP A 53 6.78 7.08 -4.44
CA TRP A 53 7.79 7.47 -3.47
C TRP A 53 7.12 8.08 -2.26
N LEU A 54 7.50 7.63 -1.06
CA LEU A 54 7.16 8.26 0.20
C LEU A 54 8.42 8.87 0.79
N VAL A 55 8.43 10.19 0.96
CA VAL A 55 9.61 10.94 1.38
C VAL A 55 9.24 11.82 2.58
N PRO A 56 9.70 11.47 3.79
CA PRO A 56 9.63 12.37 4.93
C PRO A 56 10.46 13.64 4.67
N GLU A 57 10.05 14.75 5.26
CA GLU A 57 10.83 16.00 5.23
C GLU A 57 12.29 15.76 5.67
N GLY A 58 13.24 16.30 4.91
CA GLY A 58 14.67 16.15 5.15
C GLY A 58 15.26 14.78 4.80
N CYS A 59 14.50 13.87 4.19
CA CYS A 59 14.95 12.49 3.89
C CYS A 59 15.18 12.19 2.39
N ASP A 60 15.37 13.21 1.53
CA ASP A 60 15.56 13.00 0.08
C ASP A 60 16.76 12.10 -0.27
N GLY A 61 17.85 12.16 0.52
CA GLY A 61 19.05 11.33 0.38
C GLY A 61 19.08 10.09 1.27
N ALA A 62 18.00 9.80 2.01
CA ALA A 62 17.98 8.72 2.98
C ALA A 62 17.97 7.32 2.31
N PRO A 63 18.34 6.26 3.05
CA PRO A 63 18.17 4.88 2.60
C PRO A 63 16.73 4.58 2.17
N ILE A 64 16.59 3.66 1.22
CA ILE A 64 15.32 3.31 0.60
C ILE A 64 14.77 2.02 1.23
N LEU A 65 13.53 2.08 1.71
CA LEU A 65 12.69 0.92 1.96
C LEU A 65 11.94 0.59 0.66
N TYR A 66 12.35 -0.48 -0.02
CA TYR A 66 11.58 -1.02 -1.14
C TYR A 66 10.44 -1.89 -0.59
N TYR A 67 9.19 -1.44 -0.76
CA TYR A 67 8.04 -2.05 -0.08
C TYR A 67 7.04 -2.63 -1.07
N LEU A 68 6.88 -3.96 -1.03
CA LEU A 68 5.83 -4.67 -1.76
C LEU A 68 4.58 -4.75 -0.88
N HIS A 69 3.46 -4.23 -1.37
CA HIS A 69 2.22 -4.27 -0.62
C HIS A 69 1.71 -5.70 -0.42
N GLY A 70 0.94 -5.92 0.65
CA GLY A 70 0.22 -7.17 0.86
C GLY A 70 -1.07 -7.23 0.06
N GLY A 71 -1.82 -8.32 0.26
CA GLY A 71 -3.10 -8.56 -0.43
C GLY A 71 -3.09 -9.84 -1.28
N ALA A 72 -2.32 -10.85 -0.84
CA ALA A 72 -2.31 -12.19 -1.41
C ALA A 72 -2.08 -12.22 -2.94
N TYR A 73 -1.30 -11.27 -3.46
CA TYR A 73 -1.03 -11.07 -4.89
C TYR A 73 -2.27 -10.79 -5.76
N MET A 74 -3.46 -10.65 -5.19
CA MET A 74 -4.71 -10.48 -5.93
C MET A 74 -5.38 -9.13 -5.67
N MET A 75 -5.00 -8.44 -4.61
CA MET A 75 -5.56 -7.16 -4.20
C MET A 75 -4.49 -6.29 -3.54
N GLY A 76 -4.82 -5.03 -3.30
CA GLY A 76 -3.88 -4.04 -2.78
C GLY A 76 -3.32 -3.15 -3.88
N SER A 77 -2.56 -2.16 -3.42
CA SER A 77 -1.86 -1.17 -4.24
C SER A 77 -0.91 -0.38 -3.34
N PRO A 78 -0.04 0.50 -3.88
CA PRO A 78 0.66 1.49 -3.07
C PRO A 78 -0.28 2.34 -2.18
N LYS A 79 -1.50 2.66 -2.65
CA LYS A 79 -2.46 3.51 -1.92
C LYS A 79 -3.00 2.86 -0.64
N THR A 80 -3.19 1.54 -0.66
CA THR A 80 -3.65 0.78 0.51
C THR A 80 -2.62 0.79 1.65
N HIS A 81 -1.33 0.73 1.32
CA HIS A 81 -0.27 0.54 2.31
C HIS A 81 0.52 1.80 2.64
N ARG A 82 0.53 2.83 1.77
CA ARG A 82 1.37 4.03 1.97
C ARG A 82 1.17 4.73 3.31
N ARG A 83 -0.02 4.70 3.90
CA ARG A 83 -0.28 5.28 5.22
C ARG A 83 0.47 4.53 6.31
N MET A 84 0.42 3.20 6.32
CA MET A 84 1.20 2.39 7.27
C MET A 84 2.70 2.58 7.02
N VAL A 85 3.13 2.52 5.76
CA VAL A 85 4.55 2.69 5.39
C VAL A 85 5.08 4.07 5.78
N SER A 86 4.26 5.12 5.67
CA SER A 86 4.65 6.47 6.09
C SER A 86 5.05 6.55 7.58
N HIS A 87 4.37 5.79 8.45
CA HIS A 87 4.74 5.70 9.88
C HIS A 87 6.05 4.93 10.08
N ILE A 88 6.27 3.87 9.30
CA ILE A 88 7.50 3.07 9.37
C ILE A 88 8.70 3.93 8.99
N ILE A 89 8.67 4.54 7.81
CA ILE A 89 9.81 5.31 7.29
C ILE A 89 10.12 6.57 8.10
N ARG A 90 9.09 7.23 8.65
CA ARG A 90 9.29 8.41 9.51
C ARG A 90 10.03 8.04 10.79
N ARG A 91 9.73 6.87 11.38
CA ARG A 91 10.43 6.38 12.58
C ARG A 91 11.82 5.83 12.27
N ALA A 92 12.03 5.33 11.06
CA ALA A 92 13.30 4.74 10.64
C ALA A 92 14.27 5.76 10.01
N GLY A 93 13.85 6.99 9.74
CA GLY A 93 14.67 7.99 9.04
C GLY A 93 14.98 7.57 7.58
N MET A 94 13.99 7.01 6.89
CA MET A 94 14.12 6.46 5.54
C MET A 94 13.15 7.13 4.57
N ARG A 95 13.33 6.86 3.28
CA ARG A 95 12.28 7.01 2.26
C ARG A 95 11.79 5.64 1.81
N ALA A 96 10.61 5.55 1.19
CA ALA A 96 10.12 4.29 0.63
C ALA A 96 9.78 4.40 -0.85
N LEU A 97 9.98 3.31 -1.57
CA LEU A 97 9.51 3.10 -2.93
C LEU A 97 8.48 1.97 -2.92
N LEU A 98 7.26 2.27 -3.35
CA LEU A 98 6.13 1.34 -3.41
C LEU A 98 5.74 1.14 -4.88
N PRO A 99 6.20 0.07 -5.54
CA PRO A 99 5.74 -0.27 -6.89
C PRO A 99 4.29 -0.78 -6.88
N ASP A 100 3.53 -0.38 -7.89
CA ASP A 100 2.20 -0.92 -8.21
C ASP A 100 2.39 -2.17 -9.09
N TYR A 101 2.81 -3.26 -8.44
CA TYR A 101 3.13 -4.50 -9.14
C TYR A 101 1.85 -5.20 -9.63
N ARG A 102 1.98 -5.98 -10.71
CA ARG A 102 0.85 -6.70 -11.33
C ARG A 102 0.20 -7.68 -10.36
N LEU A 103 -1.13 -7.76 -10.37
CA LEU A 103 -1.89 -8.66 -9.52
C LEU A 103 -2.47 -9.81 -10.31
N ALA A 104 -2.44 -11.00 -9.72
CA ALA A 104 -3.22 -12.12 -10.21
C ALA A 104 -4.73 -11.84 -10.07
N PRO A 105 -5.58 -12.41 -10.94
CA PRO A 105 -5.24 -13.34 -12.01
C PRO A 105 -4.75 -12.67 -13.32
N GLU A 106 -4.69 -11.34 -13.42
CA GLU A 106 -4.45 -10.70 -14.72
C GLU A 106 -2.95 -10.56 -15.08
N ASN A 107 -2.61 -11.04 -16.28
CA ASN A 107 -1.24 -11.14 -16.82
C ASN A 107 -0.61 -9.78 -17.15
#